data_AF-A0A956F6T4-F1
#
_entry.id   AF-A0A956F6T4-F1
#
_cell.length_a   1.000
_cell.length_b   1.000
_cell.length_c   1.000
_cell.angle_alpha   90.00
_cell.angle_beta   90.00
_cell.angle_gamma   90.00
#
_symmetry.space_group_name_H-M   'P 1'
#
loop_
_entity.id
_entity.type
_entity.pdbx_description
1 polymer ?
#
loop_
_entity_poly.entity_id
_entity_poly.type
_entity_poly.pdbx_seq_one_letter_code
_entity_poly.pdbx_strand_id
1 'polypeptide(L)'
;GFRFAWRVMLIEKTGSVEYEVETPTRRFVVSPRGELSALQLRMLATQPDMIHEYALHLAERYSGEGRVVVRARAYASLNGRPSQALIDPEFDLASVPLGLGPAPYIVPLEAPERAIAAR
;
A
#
# COMPACT_ATOMS: atom_id res chain seq x y z
N GLY A 1 -13.85 5.38 9.52
CA GLY A 1 -14.54 5.94 8.35
C GLY A 1 -14.93 7.38 8.61
N PHE A 2 -14.66 8.27 7.65
CA PHE A 2 -15.05 9.70 7.68
C PHE A 2 -16.38 9.99 6.98
N ARG A 3 -16.97 8.97 6.35
CA ARG A 3 -18.11 9.14 5.43
C ARG A 3 -19.46 9.38 6.14
N PHE A 4 -19.54 9.20 7.47
CA PHE A 4 -20.82 9.25 8.21
C PHE A 4 -20.73 9.84 9.64
N ALA A 5 -19.73 10.64 9.99
CA ALA A 5 -19.57 11.16 11.36
C ALA A 5 -19.59 12.70 11.42
N TRP A 6 -20.38 13.27 12.35
CA TRP A 6 -20.63 14.71 12.48
C TRP A 6 -19.54 15.48 13.28
N ARG A 7 -18.60 14.76 13.91
CA ARG A 7 -17.38 15.34 14.50
C ARG A 7 -16.19 14.66 13.84
N VAL A 8 -15.51 15.38 12.95
CA VAL A 8 -14.36 14.87 12.20
C VAL A 8 -13.08 15.41 12.83
N MET A 9 -12.28 14.52 13.39
CA MET A 9 -10.84 14.77 13.53
C MET A 9 -10.25 14.68 12.11
N LEU A 10 -9.61 15.74 11.61
CA LEU A 10 -8.95 15.70 10.31
C LEU A 10 -7.81 14.68 10.37
N ILE A 11 -7.92 13.61 9.58
CA ILE A 11 -6.79 12.70 9.35
C ILE A 11 -5.96 13.24 8.20
N GLU A 12 -4.66 13.24 8.38
CA GLU A 12 -3.71 13.46 7.31
C GLU A 12 -2.95 12.16 7.08
N LYS A 13 -2.96 11.69 5.83
CA LYS A 13 -2.09 10.61 5.38
C LYS A 13 -1.32 11.07 4.17
N THR A 14 -0.02 10.83 4.20
CA THR A 14 0.86 10.98 3.05
C THR A 14 1.59 9.68 2.84
N GLY A 15 1.89 9.34 1.60
CA GLY A 15 2.55 8.07 1.32
C GLY A 15 3.16 8.02 -0.06
N SER A 16 3.96 6.99 -0.28
CA SER A 16 4.56 6.65 -1.55
C SER A 16 4.45 5.16 -1.78
N VAL A 17 4.30 4.76 -3.04
CA VAL A 17 4.21 3.36 -3.43
C VAL A 17 4.94 3.12 -4.74
N GLU A 18 5.72 2.04 -4.76
CA GLU A 18 6.35 1.47 -5.94
C GLU A 18 6.09 -0.03 -5.94
N TYR A 19 5.98 -0.61 -7.14
CA TYR A 19 5.72 -2.04 -7.29
C TYR A 19 6.93 -2.72 -7.90
N GLU A 20 7.32 -3.83 -7.32
CA GLU A 20 8.32 -4.73 -7.86
C GLU A 20 7.59 -5.92 -8.50
N VAL A 21 7.70 -6.04 -9.81
CA VAL A 21 7.04 -7.06 -10.61
C VAL A 21 8.09 -8.05 -11.09
N GLU A 22 7.84 -9.33 -10.83
CA GLU A 22 8.70 -10.43 -11.22
C GLU A 22 7.89 -11.38 -12.10
N THR A 23 8.34 -11.56 -13.34
CA THR A 23 7.84 -12.55 -14.30
C THR A 23 8.90 -13.62 -14.50
N PRO A 24 8.59 -14.76 -15.16
CA PRO A 24 9.58 -15.79 -15.44
C PRO A 24 10.76 -15.30 -16.30
N THR A 25 10.60 -14.19 -17.02
CA THR A 25 11.62 -13.67 -17.94
C THR A 25 12.41 -12.50 -17.36
N ARG A 26 11.83 -11.73 -16.43
CA ARG A 26 12.43 -10.48 -15.95
C ARG A 26 11.86 -10.02 -14.61
N ARG A 27 12.63 -9.17 -13.94
CA ARG A 27 12.22 -8.44 -12.73
C ARG A 27 12.43 -6.94 -12.95
N PHE A 28 11.43 -6.13 -12.64
CA PHE A 28 11.47 -4.69 -12.87
C PHE A 28 10.57 -3.94 -11.88
N VAL A 29 10.80 -2.63 -11.77
CA VAL A 29 10.01 -1.75 -10.90
C VAL A 29 9.02 -0.95 -11.74
N VAL A 30 7.76 -0.89 -11.29
CA VAL A 30 6.68 -0.11 -11.88
C VAL A 30 6.29 1.02 -10.93
N SER A 31 6.33 2.25 -11.46
CA SER A 31 5.83 3.43 -10.75
C SER A 31 4.43 3.80 -11.25
N PRO A 32 3.41 3.85 -10.38
CA PRO A 32 2.05 4.25 -10.78
C PRO A 32 1.94 5.72 -11.21
N ARG A 33 2.97 6.54 -10.97
CA ARG A 33 2.96 7.99 -11.25
C ARG A 33 2.71 8.33 -12.72
N GLY A 34 3.14 7.46 -13.64
CA GLY A 34 2.96 7.68 -15.08
C GLY A 34 1.60 7.25 -15.63
N GLU A 35 0.83 6.46 -14.86
CA GLU A 35 -0.43 5.86 -15.31
C GLU A 35 -1.65 6.45 -14.59
N LEU A 36 -1.48 6.89 -13.35
CA LEU A 36 -2.58 7.38 -12.52
C LEU A 36 -2.57 8.91 -12.44
N SER A 37 -3.77 9.50 -12.33
CA SER A 37 -3.89 10.90 -11.97
C SER A 37 -3.31 11.16 -10.58
N ALA A 38 -2.92 12.41 -10.30
CA ALA A 38 -2.37 12.79 -9.00
C ALA A 38 -3.29 12.44 -7.82
N LEU A 39 -4.62 12.57 -8.02
CA LEU A 39 -5.61 12.19 -7.02
C LEU A 39 -5.65 10.68 -6.78
N GLN A 40 -5.69 9.87 -7.84
CA GLN A 40 -5.66 8.41 -7.75
C GLN A 40 -4.38 7.92 -7.08
N LEU A 41 -3.22 8.49 -7.45
CA LEU A 41 -1.95 8.16 -6.82
C LEU A 41 -1.95 8.47 -5.32
N ARG A 42 -2.50 9.63 -4.91
CA ARG A 42 -2.59 9.99 -3.49
C ARG A 42 -3.50 9.04 -2.72
N MET A 43 -4.61 8.64 -3.33
CA MET A 43 -5.53 7.65 -2.75
C MET A 43 -4.87 6.28 -2.66
N LEU A 44 -4.20 5.83 -3.72
CA LEU A 44 -3.46 4.57 -3.79
C LEU A 44 -2.41 4.49 -2.68
N ALA A 45 -1.53 5.48 -2.58
CA ALA A 45 -0.38 5.45 -1.68
C ALA A 45 -0.74 5.47 -0.17
N THR A 46 -2.01 5.64 0.19
CA THR A 46 -2.47 5.74 1.58
C THR A 46 -3.49 4.68 1.97
N GLN A 47 -3.93 3.85 1.01
CA GLN A 47 -5.02 2.88 1.19
C GLN A 47 -4.53 1.47 0.79
N PRO A 48 -4.46 0.53 1.75
CA PRO A 48 -3.89 -0.80 1.51
C PRO A 48 -4.71 -1.65 0.53
N ASP A 49 -6.02 -1.47 0.50
CA ASP A 49 -6.96 -2.07 -0.44
C ASP A 49 -6.66 -1.64 -1.88
N MET A 50 -6.47 -0.33 -2.12
CA MET A 50 -6.12 0.16 -3.45
C MET A 50 -4.73 -0.31 -3.90
N ILE A 51 -3.78 -0.44 -2.97
CA ILE A 51 -2.45 -0.98 -3.27
C ILE A 51 -2.55 -2.44 -3.74
N HIS A 52 -3.38 -3.24 -3.06
CA HIS A 52 -3.64 -4.62 -3.44
C HIS A 52 -4.36 -4.73 -4.79
N GLU A 53 -5.40 -3.91 -5.01
CA GLU A 53 -6.13 -3.88 -6.27
C GLU A 53 -5.21 -3.54 -7.46
N TYR A 54 -4.32 -2.56 -7.30
CA TYR A 54 -3.37 -2.22 -8.35
C TYR A 54 -2.32 -3.32 -8.56
N ALA A 55 -1.90 -4.03 -7.51
CA ALA A 55 -1.01 -5.18 -7.64
C ALA A 55 -1.63 -6.31 -8.46
N LEU A 56 -2.93 -6.58 -8.28
CA LEU A 56 -3.66 -7.55 -9.08
C LEU A 56 -3.81 -7.10 -10.54
N HIS A 57 -4.09 -5.81 -10.78
CA HIS A 57 -4.08 -5.24 -12.12
C HIS A 57 -2.73 -5.43 -12.83
N LEU A 58 -1.61 -5.25 -12.12
CA LEU A 58 -0.28 -5.54 -12.68
C LEU A 58 -0.09 -7.04 -12.96
N ALA A 59 -0.52 -7.92 -12.04
CA ALA A 59 -0.43 -9.36 -12.24
C ALA A 59 -1.23 -9.80 -13.49
N GLU A 60 -2.43 -9.28 -13.69
CA GLU A 60 -3.25 -9.52 -14.88
C GLU A 60 -2.57 -9.00 -16.15
N ARG A 61 -2.03 -7.77 -16.11
CA ARG A 61 -1.34 -7.16 -17.24
C ARG A 61 -0.15 -7.98 -17.74
N TYR A 62 0.61 -8.62 -16.85
CA TYR A 62 1.80 -9.40 -17.20
C TYR A 62 1.55 -10.92 -17.20
N SER A 63 0.31 -11.37 -17.02
CA SER A 63 -0.05 -12.80 -16.91
C SER A 63 0.31 -13.61 -18.16
N GLY A 64 0.41 -12.97 -19.33
CA GLY A 64 0.85 -13.60 -20.58
C GLY A 64 2.30 -14.10 -20.56
N GLU A 65 3.15 -13.62 -19.65
CA GLU A 65 4.54 -14.09 -19.49
C GLU A 65 4.65 -15.30 -18.55
N GLY A 66 3.55 -15.70 -17.88
CA GLY A 66 3.49 -16.80 -16.92
C GLY A 66 3.11 -16.34 -15.51
N ARG A 67 3.56 -17.08 -14.47
CA ARG A 67 3.29 -16.70 -13.07
C ARG A 67 3.97 -15.39 -12.74
N VAL A 68 3.18 -14.38 -12.39
CA VAL A 68 3.65 -13.06 -11.97
C VAL A 68 3.62 -12.97 -10.45
N VAL A 69 4.71 -12.48 -9.86
CA VAL A 69 4.79 -12.12 -8.45
C VAL A 69 4.84 -10.60 -8.36
N VAL A 70 4.00 -10.02 -7.50
CA VAL A 70 3.92 -8.56 -7.35
C VAL A 70 4.09 -8.19 -5.89
N ARG A 71 5.14 -7.42 -5.59
CA ARG A 71 5.44 -6.89 -4.26
C ARG A 71 5.30 -5.37 -4.26
N ALA A 72 4.82 -4.81 -3.16
CA ALA A 72 4.65 -3.35 -3.05
C ALA A 72 5.55 -2.78 -1.96
N ARG A 73 6.36 -1.78 -2.34
CA ARG A 73 7.09 -0.93 -1.39
C ARG A 73 6.23 0.28 -1.10
N ALA A 74 5.30 0.10 -0.16
CA ALA A 74 4.36 1.15 0.25
C ALA A 74 4.71 1.68 1.64
N TYR A 75 4.97 2.99 1.72
CA TYR A 75 5.26 3.68 2.96
C TYR A 75 4.24 4.78 3.18
N ALA A 76 3.75 4.91 4.41
CA ALA A 76 2.79 5.94 4.79
C ALA A 76 3.16 6.60 6.11
N SER A 77 2.91 7.91 6.17
CA SER A 77 2.90 8.72 7.38
C SER A 77 1.45 9.05 7.74
N LEU A 78 1.16 8.99 9.05
CA LEU A 78 -0.14 9.31 9.62
C LEU A 78 0.02 10.50 10.57
N ASN A 79 -0.66 11.61 10.28
CA ASN A 79 -0.70 12.82 11.13
C ASN A 79 0.70 13.34 11.52
N GLY A 80 1.62 13.43 10.56
CA GLY A 80 2.97 13.97 10.78
C GLY A 80 3.95 13.04 11.50
N ARG A 81 3.56 11.79 11.78
CA ARG A 81 4.45 10.77 12.34
C ARG A 81 5.53 10.34 11.33
N PRO A 82 6.66 9.76 11.77
CA PRO A 82 7.61 9.14 10.85
C PRO A 82 6.91 8.14 9.91
N SER A 83 7.32 8.16 8.65
CA SER A 83 6.81 7.23 7.64
C SER A 83 7.23 5.80 8.00
N GLN A 84 6.31 4.85 7.85
CA GLN A 84 6.58 3.42 8.06
C GLN A 84 5.98 2.59 6.93
N ALA A 85 6.41 1.33 6.83
CA ALA A 85 5.83 0.40 5.87
C ALA A 85 4.33 0.21 6.16
N LEU A 86 3.49 0.41 5.15
CA LEU A 86 2.06 0.13 5.21
C LEU A 86 1.76 -1.32 4.82
N ILE A 87 2.57 -1.86 3.90
CA ILE A 87 2.46 -3.20 3.34
C ILE A 87 3.81 -3.89 3.52
N ASP A 88 3.79 -5.19 3.83
CA ASP A 88 4.99 -6.01 3.90
C ASP A 88 5.66 -6.06 2.51
N PRO A 89 6.89 -5.54 2.35
CA PRO A 89 7.55 -5.46 1.05
C PRO A 89 7.92 -6.83 0.47
N GLU A 90 7.98 -7.89 1.28
CA GLU A 90 8.32 -9.23 0.82
C GLU A 90 7.09 -10.05 0.42
N PHE A 91 5.89 -9.59 0.79
CA PHE A 91 4.64 -10.29 0.55
C PHE A 91 4.21 -10.23 -0.92
N ASP A 92 3.90 -11.38 -1.51
CA ASP A 92 3.34 -11.48 -2.86
C ASP A 92 1.84 -11.14 -2.85
N LEU A 93 1.51 -9.90 -3.22
CA LEU A 93 0.14 -9.40 -3.27
C LEU A 93 -0.71 -10.10 -4.34
N ALA A 94 -0.09 -10.67 -5.38
CA ALA A 94 -0.80 -11.41 -6.42
C ALA A 94 -1.25 -12.81 -5.96
N SER A 95 -0.73 -13.30 -4.82
CA SER A 95 -1.04 -14.64 -4.30
C SER A 95 -2.37 -14.73 -3.54
N VAL A 96 -2.98 -13.58 -3.19
CA VAL A 96 -4.19 -13.51 -2.37
C VAL A 96 -5.31 -12.81 -3.15
N PRO A 97 -6.53 -13.37 -3.21
CA PRO A 97 -7.66 -12.71 -3.86
C PRO A 97 -8.16 -11.50 -3.05
N LEU A 98 -8.87 -10.58 -3.71
CA LEU A 98 -9.58 -9.51 -3.01
C LEU A 98 -10.63 -10.10 -2.06
N GLY A 99 -10.73 -9.52 -0.87
CA GLY A 99 -11.71 -9.94 0.13
C GLY A 99 -11.88 -8.91 1.24
N LEU A 100 -12.95 -9.09 2.02
CA LEU A 100 -13.26 -8.25 3.19
C LEU A 100 -12.64 -8.80 4.49
N GLY A 101 -11.94 -9.92 4.40
CA GLY A 101 -11.27 -10.56 5.54
C GLY A 101 -10.02 -9.81 5.99
N PRO A 102 -9.36 -10.29 7.06
CA PRO A 102 -8.08 -9.73 7.51
C PRO A 102 -7.04 -9.82 6.39
N ALA A 103 -6.46 -8.68 6.03
CA ALA A 103 -5.40 -8.60 5.03
C ALA A 103 -4.05 -8.96 5.68
N PRO A 104 -3.44 -10.12 5.33
CA PRO A 104 -2.22 -10.62 6.01
C PRO A 104 -0.97 -9.80 5.68
N TYR A 105 -1.03 -8.98 4.63
CA TYR A 105 0.08 -8.18 4.13
C TYR A 105 0.16 -6.78 4.73
N ILE A 106 -0.80 -6.37 5.57
CA ILE A 106 -0.78 -5.06 6.22
C ILE A 106 0.10 -5.13 7.46
N VAL A 107 1.09 -4.24 7.54
CA VAL A 107 1.99 -4.15 8.69
C VAL A 107 1.28 -3.41 9.85
N PRO A 108 1.37 -3.90 11.09
CA PRO A 108 0.83 -3.18 12.25
C PRO A 108 1.48 -1.81 12.42
N LEU A 109 0.66 -0.80 12.73
CA LEU A 109 1.15 0.54 13.02
C LEU A 109 1.98 0.50 14.31
N GLU A 110 3.29 0.68 14.21
CA GLU A 110 4.15 0.80 15.38
C GLU A 110 3.72 2.00 16.22
N ALA A 111 3.60 1.87 17.54
CA ALA A 111 3.33 3.01 18.42
C ALA A 111 4.57 3.92 18.45
N PRO A 112 4.42 5.26 18.54
CA PRO A 112 5.59 6.07 18.83
C PRO A 112 6.11 5.64 20.21
N GLU A 113 7.43 5.46 20.32
CA GLU A 113 8.08 5.16 21.60
C GLU A 113 7.54 6.15 22.63
N ARG A 114 6.90 5.64 23.69
CA ARG A 114 6.19 6.49 24.64
C ARG A 114 7.19 7.48 25.23
N ALA A 115 7.01 8.77 24.96
CA ALA A 115 7.50 9.82 25.85
C ALA A 115 6.69 9.75 27.16
N ILE A 116 6.85 8.67 27.94
CA ILE A 116 6.61 8.72 29.38
C ILE A 116 7.88 9.38 29.95
N ALA A 117 7.91 10.71 29.89
CA ALA A 117 8.68 11.48 30.84
C ALA A 117 7.67 12.01 31.85
N ALA A 118 7.63 11.33 33.00
CA ALA A 118 6.99 11.83 34.20
C ALA A 118 7.42 13.28 34.46
N ARG A 119 6.44 14.16 34.70
CA ARG A 119 6.54 15.32 35.60
C ARG A 119 5.20 15.54 36.28
#